data_AF-M2QVP5-F1
#
_entry.id   AF-M2QVP5-F1
#
_cell.length_a   1.000
_cell.length_b   1.000
_cell.length_c   1.000
_cell.angle_alpha   90.00
_cell.angle_beta   90.00
_cell.angle_gamma   90.00
#
_symmetry.space_group_name_H-M   'P 1'
#
loop_
_entity.id
_entity.type
_entity.pdbx_description
1 polymer ?
#
loop_
_entity_poly.entity_id
_entity_poly.type
_entity_poly.pdbx_seq_one_letter_code
_entity_poly.pdbx_strand_id
1 'polypeptide(L)'
;MLVAKSTAFRVYRGLLAIWSTVFRDLFELPQPQDAEQYEGCPVVRFQANDDDLRRLLLTLMGFIAVHEVNDAEFRDIAGLLRLSHKYDVKDVFKSSKECFKAIFPTTFSDFMRVNAKCSRSDAIEAINLVHRINERSILPVAFYLCCQDQDDEQTKHGAQIPLLRAGDRNKYMELRAWLRLNNYNLSLKIFDWVPFSTYCRTKKRCMTILHQENIALTLTPSSCLSRLAGVFAALLRVKKASKSRPRTKKAGK
;
A
#
# COMPACT_ATOMS: atom_id res chain seq x y z
N MET A 1 -34.23 7.49 -8.69
CA MET A 1 -33.15 8.23 -8.00
C MET A 1 -32.36 7.25 -7.17
N LEU A 2 -31.03 7.27 -7.21
CA LEU A 2 -30.19 6.48 -6.31
C LEU A 2 -29.65 7.39 -5.22
N VAL A 3 -29.71 6.98 -3.95
CA VAL A 3 -29.20 7.79 -2.83
C VAL A 3 -28.10 7.01 -2.12
N ALA A 4 -26.94 7.63 -1.92
CA ALA A 4 -25.85 7.09 -1.12
C ALA A 4 -25.45 8.12 -0.06
N LYS A 5 -25.51 7.71 1.22
CA LYS A 5 -25.37 8.60 2.38
C LYS A 5 -26.27 9.85 2.24
N SER A 6 -25.68 11.03 2.03
CA SER A 6 -26.32 12.34 1.91
C SER A 6 -26.45 12.82 0.45
N THR A 7 -26.02 12.03 -0.53
CA THR A 7 -25.94 12.44 -1.94
C THR A 7 -26.95 11.65 -2.78
N ALA A 8 -27.73 12.37 -3.59
CA ALA A 8 -28.74 11.79 -4.48
C ALA A 8 -28.33 11.94 -5.96
N PHE A 9 -28.46 10.85 -6.71
CA PHE A 9 -28.11 10.75 -8.12
C PHE A 9 -29.37 10.46 -8.94
N ARG A 10 -29.66 11.33 -9.91
CA ARG A 10 -30.71 11.12 -10.90
C ARG A 10 -30.10 10.45 -12.12
N VAL A 11 -30.50 9.21 -12.38
CA VAL A 11 -29.92 8.33 -13.41
C VAL A 11 -31.01 7.56 -14.13
N TYR A 12 -30.75 7.23 -15.40
CA TYR A 12 -31.69 6.49 -16.22
C TYR A 12 -31.71 5.00 -15.86
N ARG A 13 -32.87 4.50 -15.44
CA ARG A 13 -33.09 3.10 -15.00
C ARG A 13 -32.62 2.08 -16.04
N GLY A 14 -32.99 2.29 -17.30
CA GLY A 14 -32.66 1.36 -18.38
C GLY A 14 -31.15 1.21 -18.60
N LEU A 15 -30.40 2.30 -18.43
CA LEU A 15 -28.95 2.28 -18.64
C LEU A 15 -28.25 1.47 -17.53
N LEU A 16 -28.70 1.59 -16.29
CA LEU A 16 -28.19 0.76 -15.20
C LEU A 16 -28.53 -0.73 -15.39
N ALA A 17 -29.73 -1.05 -15.88
CA ALA A 17 -30.14 -2.43 -16.15
C ALA A 17 -29.32 -3.10 -17.27
N ILE A 18 -28.84 -2.32 -18.25
CA ILE A 18 -27.95 -2.82 -19.30
C ILE A 18 -26.63 -3.30 -18.70
N TRP A 19 -26.02 -2.48 -17.85
CA TRP A 19 -24.66 -2.72 -17.34
C TRP A 19 -24.58 -3.60 -16.09
N SER A 20 -25.68 -3.74 -15.34
CA SER A 20 -25.74 -4.47 -14.08
C SER A 20 -26.96 -5.39 -14.06
N THR A 21 -26.71 -6.68 -13.89
CA THR A 21 -27.76 -7.69 -13.69
C THR A 21 -28.51 -7.43 -12.39
N VAL A 22 -27.80 -7.07 -11.31
CA VAL A 22 -28.42 -6.73 -10.02
C VAL A 22 -29.39 -5.55 -10.14
N PHE A 23 -29.03 -4.49 -10.87
CA PHE A 23 -29.96 -3.38 -11.09
C PHE A 23 -31.13 -3.78 -11.98
N ARG A 24 -30.91 -4.61 -13.00
CA ARG A 24 -31.98 -5.15 -13.85
C ARG A 24 -33.01 -5.89 -13.02
N ASP A 25 -32.57 -6.86 -12.23
CA ASP A 25 -33.42 -7.68 -11.37
C ASP A 25 -34.14 -6.80 -10.33
N LEU A 26 -33.42 -5.89 -9.68
CA LEU A 26 -34.00 -4.95 -8.71
C LEU A 26 -35.15 -4.13 -9.31
N PHE A 27 -35.04 -3.78 -10.58
CA PHE A 27 -36.02 -2.95 -11.25
C PHE A 27 -37.21 -3.73 -11.80
N GLU A 28 -37.05 -5.03 -12.08
CA GLU A 28 -38.13 -5.92 -12.50
C GLU A 28 -39.09 -6.26 -11.34
N LEU A 29 -38.63 -6.14 -10.10
CA LEU A 29 -39.48 -6.34 -8.92
C LEU A 29 -40.58 -5.27 -8.81
N PRO A 30 -41.82 -5.66 -8.48
CA PRO A 30 -42.89 -4.71 -8.21
C PRO A 30 -42.53 -3.84 -7.01
N GLN A 31 -42.59 -2.52 -7.18
CA GLN A 31 -42.35 -1.59 -6.09
C GLN A 31 -43.56 -1.51 -5.17
N PRO A 32 -43.37 -1.41 -3.84
CA PRO A 32 -44.46 -1.24 -2.90
C PRO A 32 -45.22 0.08 -3.17
N GLN A 33 -46.51 0.12 -2.87
CA GLN A 33 -47.38 1.27 -3.19
C GLN A 33 -46.98 2.55 -2.43
N ASP A 34 -46.33 2.39 -1.28
CA ASP A 34 -45.79 3.42 -0.40
C ASP A 34 -44.28 3.67 -0.62
N ALA A 35 -43.73 3.26 -1.77
CA ALA A 35 -42.34 3.50 -2.09
C ALA A 35 -41.99 4.99 -2.05
N GLU A 36 -40.86 5.32 -1.42
CA GLU A 36 -40.33 6.68 -1.36
C GLU A 36 -40.14 7.24 -2.78
N GLN A 37 -40.69 8.42 -3.04
CA GLN A 37 -40.57 9.12 -4.31
C GLN A 37 -40.05 10.53 -4.10
N TYR A 38 -39.23 10.99 -5.03
CA TYR A 38 -38.74 12.36 -5.11
C TYR A 38 -38.98 12.87 -6.53
N GLU A 39 -39.74 13.96 -6.68
CA GLU A 39 -40.16 14.50 -7.99
C GLU A 39 -40.79 13.43 -8.91
N GLY A 40 -41.64 12.56 -8.36
CA GLY A 40 -42.29 11.47 -9.09
C GLY A 40 -41.33 10.35 -9.54
N CYS A 41 -40.06 10.38 -9.13
CA CYS A 41 -39.11 9.32 -9.39
C CYS A 41 -38.96 8.42 -8.16
N PRO A 42 -38.98 7.08 -8.31
CA PRO A 42 -38.75 6.17 -7.18
C PRO A 42 -37.33 6.32 -6.63
N VAL A 43 -37.20 6.34 -5.31
CA VAL A 43 -35.93 6.50 -4.59
C VAL A 43 -35.43 5.14 -4.14
N VAL A 44 -34.18 4.84 -4.47
CA VAL A 44 -33.48 3.63 -4.01
C VAL A 44 -32.27 4.04 -3.20
N ARG A 45 -32.24 3.64 -1.92
CA ARG A 45 -31.16 3.97 -0.99
C ARG A 45 -30.11 2.87 -0.95
N PHE A 46 -28.84 3.26 -1.00
CA PHE A 46 -27.69 2.36 -0.98
C PHE A 46 -26.79 2.64 0.20
N GLN A 47 -26.35 1.56 0.85
CA GLN A 47 -25.22 1.57 1.76
C GLN A 47 -23.92 1.50 0.96
N ALA A 48 -23.58 2.61 0.31
CA ALA A 48 -22.34 2.78 -0.44
C ALA A 48 -21.70 4.13 -0.10
N ASN A 49 -20.40 4.25 -0.34
CA ASN A 49 -19.75 5.55 -0.36
C ASN A 49 -20.27 6.33 -1.59
N ASP A 50 -20.62 7.59 -1.37
CA ASP A 50 -21.09 8.54 -2.37
C ASP A 50 -20.07 8.78 -3.48
N ASP A 51 -18.78 8.89 -3.15
CA ASP A 51 -17.71 9.04 -4.14
C ASP A 51 -17.53 7.78 -5.00
N ASP A 52 -17.59 6.61 -4.37
CA ASP A 52 -17.46 5.32 -5.09
C ASP A 52 -18.64 5.12 -6.03
N LEU A 53 -19.87 5.43 -5.58
CA LEU A 53 -21.06 5.31 -6.40
C LEU A 53 -21.03 6.33 -7.55
N ARG A 54 -20.65 7.59 -7.28
CA ARG A 54 -20.46 8.62 -8.30
C ARG A 54 -19.49 8.15 -9.39
N ARG A 55 -18.32 7.63 -8.99
CA ARG A 55 -17.32 7.11 -9.93
C ARG A 55 -17.88 5.97 -10.78
N LEU A 56 -18.50 4.97 -10.16
CA LEU A 56 -19.12 3.86 -10.89
C LEU A 56 -20.13 4.37 -11.92
N LEU A 57 -21.01 5.30 -11.51
CA LEU A 57 -22.01 5.88 -12.41
C LEU A 57 -21.35 6.60 -13.59
N LEU A 58 -20.35 7.43 -13.35
CA LEU A 58 -19.62 8.13 -14.42
C LEU A 58 -18.94 7.16 -15.40
N THR A 59 -18.36 6.07 -14.88
CA THR A 59 -17.79 5.00 -15.71
C THR A 59 -18.87 4.31 -16.57
N LEU A 60 -20.03 3.99 -15.99
CA LEU A 60 -21.13 3.35 -16.71
C LEU A 60 -21.75 4.23 -17.80
N MET A 61 -21.71 5.54 -17.63
CA MET A 61 -22.15 6.50 -18.66
C MET A 61 -21.10 6.77 -19.73
N GLY A 62 -19.88 6.21 -19.60
CA GLY A 62 -18.77 6.42 -20.53
C GLY A 62 -18.07 7.77 -20.37
N PHE A 63 -18.28 8.49 -19.25
CA PHE A 63 -17.59 9.77 -18.99
C PHE A 63 -16.16 9.59 -18.49
N ILE A 64 -15.82 8.42 -17.95
CA ILE A 64 -14.49 8.12 -17.40
C ILE A 64 -14.11 6.69 -17.78
N ALA A 65 -12.95 6.50 -18.41
CA ALA A 65 -12.43 5.16 -18.65
C ALA A 65 -11.74 4.60 -17.40
N VAL A 66 -11.90 3.29 -17.14
CA VAL A 66 -11.24 2.61 -16.01
C VAL A 66 -9.71 2.60 -16.12
N HIS A 67 -9.15 2.86 -17.31
CA HIS A 67 -7.70 2.93 -17.53
C HIS A 67 -7.16 4.37 -17.58
N GLU A 68 -8.01 5.39 -17.75
CA GLU A 68 -7.61 6.81 -17.55
C GLU A 68 -7.36 7.12 -16.07
N VAL A 69 -7.77 6.18 -15.22
CA VAL A 69 -7.49 6.05 -13.78
C VAL A 69 -6.04 5.57 -13.54
N ASN A 70 -5.16 5.58 -14.55
CA ASN A 70 -3.74 5.26 -14.40
C ASN A 70 -2.99 6.24 -13.45
N ASP A 71 -3.54 7.43 -13.22
CA ASP A 71 -3.12 8.36 -12.16
C ASP A 71 -3.98 8.27 -10.89
N ALA A 72 -5.00 7.42 -10.89
CA ALA A 72 -5.91 7.36 -9.78
C ALA A 72 -5.29 6.67 -8.57
N GLU A 73 -5.66 7.19 -7.41
CA GLU A 73 -5.25 6.62 -6.15
C GLU A 73 -5.85 5.23 -5.99
N PHE A 74 -5.15 4.36 -5.24
CA PHE A 74 -5.63 3.02 -4.91
C PHE A 74 -7.10 3.02 -4.47
N ARG A 75 -7.52 4.04 -3.72
CA ARG A 75 -8.89 4.22 -3.21
C ARG A 75 -9.94 4.22 -4.32
N ASP A 76 -9.66 4.82 -5.48
CA ASP A 76 -10.60 4.91 -6.59
C ASP A 76 -10.82 3.54 -7.23
N ILE A 77 -9.72 2.83 -7.50
CA ILE A 77 -9.73 1.47 -8.04
C ILE A 77 -10.43 0.52 -7.07
N ALA A 78 -10.12 0.64 -5.77
CA ALA A 78 -10.75 -0.14 -4.71
C ALA A 78 -12.27 0.08 -4.65
N GLY A 79 -12.72 1.33 -4.77
CA GLY A 79 -14.14 1.70 -4.86
C GLY A 79 -14.85 1.08 -6.06
N LEU A 80 -14.28 1.25 -7.26
CA LEU A 80 -14.81 0.66 -8.49
C LEU A 80 -14.87 -0.86 -8.40
N LEU A 81 -13.81 -1.50 -7.91
CA LEU A 81 -13.73 -2.95 -7.75
C LEU A 81 -14.79 -3.48 -6.78
N ARG A 82 -15.02 -2.80 -5.65
CA ARG A 82 -16.08 -3.16 -4.69
C ARG A 82 -17.46 -3.10 -5.30
N LEU A 83 -17.81 -1.97 -5.91
CA LEU A 83 -19.18 -1.74 -6.37
C LEU A 83 -19.47 -2.53 -7.64
N SER A 84 -18.51 -2.63 -8.56
CA SER A 84 -18.66 -3.47 -9.76
C SER A 84 -18.85 -4.95 -9.40
N HIS A 85 -18.15 -5.45 -8.38
CA HIS A 85 -18.39 -6.81 -7.87
C HIS A 85 -19.77 -6.93 -7.20
N LYS A 86 -20.16 -5.95 -6.35
CA LYS A 86 -21.42 -5.98 -5.60
C LYS A 86 -22.66 -5.90 -6.51
N TYR A 87 -22.59 -5.13 -7.58
CA TYR A 87 -23.69 -4.91 -8.52
C TYR A 87 -23.53 -5.69 -9.82
N ASP A 88 -22.62 -6.66 -9.89
CA ASP A 88 -22.35 -7.49 -11.08
C ASP A 88 -22.19 -6.68 -12.38
N VAL A 89 -21.30 -5.68 -12.35
CA VAL A 89 -20.89 -4.88 -13.51
C VAL A 89 -19.61 -5.48 -14.08
N LYS A 90 -19.76 -6.44 -15.00
CA LYS A 90 -18.66 -7.33 -15.44
C LYS A 90 -17.47 -6.60 -16.06
N ASP A 91 -17.72 -5.66 -16.97
CA ASP A 91 -16.65 -4.97 -17.71
C ASP A 91 -15.81 -4.08 -16.77
N VAL A 92 -16.49 -3.29 -15.94
CA VAL A 92 -15.84 -2.44 -14.93
C VAL A 92 -15.09 -3.30 -13.91
N PHE A 93 -15.66 -4.44 -13.50
CA PHE A 93 -15.00 -5.37 -12.58
C PHE A 93 -13.70 -5.93 -13.17
N LYS A 94 -13.75 -6.38 -14.43
CA LYS A 94 -12.57 -6.89 -15.14
C LYS A 94 -11.47 -5.84 -15.23
N SER A 95 -11.78 -4.65 -15.74
CA SER A 95 -10.79 -3.57 -15.89
C SER A 95 -10.24 -3.10 -14.54
N SER A 96 -11.10 -2.95 -13.52
CA SER A 96 -10.66 -2.54 -12.18
C SER A 96 -9.74 -3.60 -11.55
N LYS A 97 -10.01 -4.88 -11.80
CA LYS A 97 -9.19 -6.00 -11.34
C LYS A 97 -7.81 -6.02 -12.01
N GLU A 98 -7.73 -5.68 -13.29
CA GLU A 98 -6.46 -5.54 -14.01
C GLU A 98 -5.62 -4.39 -13.42
N CYS A 99 -6.23 -3.22 -13.19
CA CYS A 99 -5.58 -2.10 -12.51
C CYS A 99 -5.13 -2.47 -11.09
N PHE A 100 -5.96 -3.20 -10.34
CA PHE A 100 -5.62 -3.68 -9.00
C PHE A 100 -4.39 -4.60 -9.00
N LYS A 101 -4.25 -5.49 -9.99
CA LYS A 101 -3.07 -6.34 -10.15
C LYS A 101 -1.83 -5.56 -10.60
N ALA A 102 -1.99 -4.45 -11.32
CA ALA A 102 -0.88 -3.57 -11.67
C ALA A 102 -0.30 -2.86 -10.44
N ILE A 103 -1.14 -2.51 -9.46
CA ILE A 103 -0.69 -1.95 -8.17
C ILE A 103 -0.01 -3.01 -7.31
N PHE A 104 -0.55 -4.23 -7.28
CA PHE A 104 -0.02 -5.36 -6.52
C PHE A 104 0.46 -6.49 -7.46
N PRO A 105 1.62 -6.31 -8.10
CA PRO A 105 2.12 -7.26 -9.08
C PRO A 105 2.41 -8.63 -8.47
N THR A 106 2.37 -9.67 -9.31
CA THR A 106 2.60 -11.06 -8.89
C THR A 106 4.04 -11.52 -9.11
N THR A 107 4.85 -10.75 -9.83
CA THR A 107 6.26 -11.05 -10.10
C THR A 107 7.17 -10.01 -9.46
N PHE A 108 8.36 -10.45 -9.04
CA PHE A 108 9.35 -9.54 -8.47
C PHE A 108 9.84 -8.50 -9.50
N SER A 109 10.00 -8.89 -10.76
CA SER A 109 10.41 -8.00 -11.84
C SER A 109 9.41 -6.84 -12.04
N ASP A 110 8.11 -7.13 -11.99
CA ASP A 110 7.08 -6.10 -12.10
C ASP A 110 7.02 -5.25 -10.83
N PHE A 111 7.15 -5.87 -9.65
CA PHE A 111 7.22 -5.15 -8.37
C PHE A 111 8.33 -4.10 -8.36
N MET A 112 9.50 -4.41 -8.91
CA MET A 112 10.62 -3.46 -9.00
C MET A 112 10.35 -2.28 -9.95
N ARG A 113 9.38 -2.41 -10.87
CA ARG A 113 9.01 -1.38 -11.85
C ARG A 113 7.85 -0.50 -11.38
N VAL A 114 7.08 -0.98 -10.39
CA VAL A 114 5.93 -0.27 -9.85
C VAL A 114 6.41 0.85 -8.92
N ASN A 115 6.16 2.10 -9.30
CA ASN A 115 6.37 3.28 -8.46
C ASN A 115 5.07 3.67 -7.72
N ALA A 116 4.30 2.67 -7.26
CA ALA A 116 3.02 2.95 -6.60
C ALA A 116 3.27 3.47 -5.18
N LYS A 117 2.80 4.70 -4.92
CA LYS A 117 2.61 5.21 -3.56
C LYS A 117 1.42 4.48 -2.94
N CYS A 118 1.67 3.31 -2.37
CA CYS A 118 0.67 2.53 -1.64
C CYS A 118 0.91 2.72 -0.14
N SER A 119 -0.05 3.29 0.58
CA SER A 119 0.03 3.39 2.04
C SER A 119 -0.28 2.05 2.71
N ARG A 120 0.09 1.88 3.98
CA ARG A 120 -0.33 0.72 4.79
C ARG A 120 -1.85 0.55 4.82
N SER A 121 -2.58 1.66 4.88
CA SER A 121 -4.05 1.62 4.85
C SER A 121 -4.55 0.99 3.56
N ASP A 122 -3.96 1.38 2.43
CA ASP A 122 -4.29 0.84 1.11
C ASP A 122 -3.96 -0.65 1.03
N ALA A 123 -2.79 -1.05 1.52
CA ALA A 123 -2.39 -2.45 1.56
C ALA A 123 -3.35 -3.32 2.42
N ILE A 124 -3.84 -2.79 3.55
CA ILE A 124 -4.82 -3.50 4.39
C ILE A 124 -6.17 -3.60 3.71
N GLU A 125 -6.63 -2.51 3.09
CA GLU A 125 -7.84 -2.52 2.30
C GLU A 125 -7.74 -3.53 1.14
N ALA A 126 -6.59 -3.60 0.46
CA ALA A 126 -6.34 -4.57 -0.59
C ALA A 126 -6.47 -6.01 -0.07
N ILE A 127 -5.85 -6.34 1.07
CA ILE A 127 -5.98 -7.67 1.71
C ILE A 127 -7.45 -8.00 2.01
N ASN A 128 -8.21 -7.03 2.54
CA ASN A 128 -9.63 -7.22 2.83
C ASN A 128 -10.47 -7.40 1.55
N LEU A 129 -10.11 -6.75 0.44
CA LEU A 129 -10.79 -6.89 -0.84
C LEU A 129 -10.55 -8.25 -1.48
N VAL A 130 -9.35 -8.81 -1.35
CA VAL A 130 -9.00 -10.14 -1.90
C VAL A 130 -9.98 -11.21 -1.45
N HIS A 131 -10.41 -11.17 -0.18
CA HIS A 131 -11.37 -12.14 0.35
C HIS A 131 -12.75 -12.04 -0.28
N ARG A 132 -13.12 -10.86 -0.80
CA ARG A 132 -14.42 -10.63 -1.46
C ARG A 132 -14.39 -11.06 -2.92
N ILE A 133 -13.28 -10.79 -3.62
CA ILE A 133 -13.13 -11.04 -5.06
C ILE A 133 -12.40 -12.36 -5.39
N ASN A 134 -11.95 -13.07 -4.36
CA ASN A 134 -11.16 -14.31 -4.43
C ASN A 134 -9.89 -14.24 -5.29
N GLU A 135 -9.23 -13.08 -5.36
CA GLU A 135 -8.00 -12.86 -6.14
C GLU A 135 -6.75 -12.93 -5.25
N ARG A 136 -6.31 -14.16 -4.94
CA ARG A 136 -5.25 -14.39 -3.96
C ARG A 136 -3.85 -14.08 -4.47
N SER A 137 -3.66 -13.90 -5.78
CA SER A 137 -2.33 -13.71 -6.38
C SER A 137 -1.61 -12.46 -5.88
N ILE A 138 -2.36 -11.45 -5.42
CA ILE A 138 -1.81 -10.18 -4.95
C ILE A 138 -1.40 -10.18 -3.46
N LEU A 139 -1.79 -11.20 -2.69
CA LEU A 139 -1.56 -11.26 -1.24
C LEU A 139 -0.09 -11.10 -0.85
N PRO A 140 0.89 -11.75 -1.51
CA PRO A 140 2.30 -11.62 -1.11
C PRO A 140 2.78 -10.18 -1.10
N VAL A 141 2.49 -9.42 -2.16
CA VAL A 141 2.90 -8.01 -2.27
C VAL A 141 2.10 -7.12 -1.33
N ALA A 142 0.79 -7.32 -1.21
CA ALA A 142 -0.02 -6.53 -0.28
C ALA A 142 0.42 -6.72 1.18
N PHE A 143 0.70 -7.96 1.62
CA PHE A 143 1.24 -8.21 2.95
C PHE A 143 2.64 -7.64 3.14
N TYR A 144 3.52 -7.74 2.13
CA TYR A 144 4.83 -7.13 2.17
C TYR A 144 4.75 -5.62 2.36
N LEU A 145 3.97 -4.91 1.55
CA LEU A 145 3.78 -3.45 1.62
C LEU A 145 3.17 -3.03 2.97
N CYS A 146 2.20 -3.79 3.48
CA CYS A 146 1.64 -3.58 4.81
C CYS A 146 2.71 -3.62 5.93
N CYS A 147 3.79 -4.40 5.73
CA CYS A 147 4.91 -4.51 6.67
C CYS A 147 6.00 -3.44 6.48
N GLN A 148 6.02 -2.69 5.36
CA GLN A 148 7.10 -1.74 5.05
C GLN A 148 6.96 -0.38 5.76
N ASP A 149 5.74 0.08 6.04
CA ASP A 149 5.55 1.46 6.51
C ASP A 149 6.17 1.75 7.88
N GLN A 150 6.69 2.96 7.99
CA GLN A 150 7.42 3.49 9.15
C GLN A 150 6.53 4.24 10.15
N ASP A 151 5.25 4.40 9.84
CA ASP A 151 4.31 5.16 10.67
C ASP A 151 3.82 4.31 11.85
N ASP A 152 4.60 4.32 12.93
CA ASP A 152 4.10 4.05 14.28
C ASP A 152 3.46 5.35 14.89
N GLU A 153 3.20 6.39 14.09
CA GLU A 153 2.52 7.62 14.55
C GLU A 153 1.02 7.44 14.79
N GLN A 154 0.40 6.41 14.20
CA GLN A 154 -1.03 6.11 14.43
C GLN A 154 -1.32 5.56 15.84
N THR A 155 -0.30 5.27 16.65
CA THR A 155 -0.49 4.93 18.07
C THR A 155 -0.77 6.15 18.95
N LYS A 156 -0.71 7.39 18.43
CA LYS A 156 -0.90 8.62 19.24
C LYS A 156 -2.31 9.22 19.20
N HIS A 157 -3.18 8.84 18.26
CA HIS A 157 -4.50 9.47 18.10
C HIS A 157 -5.67 8.50 17.88
N GLY A 158 -5.73 7.37 18.61
CA GLY A 158 -6.96 6.58 18.74
C GLY A 158 -7.64 6.11 17.43
N ALA A 159 -6.93 6.18 16.31
CA ALA A 159 -7.44 5.74 15.02
C ALA A 159 -7.35 4.21 15.01
N GLN A 160 -8.51 3.57 14.87
CA GLN A 160 -8.64 2.13 14.87
C GLN A 160 -7.64 1.50 13.90
N ILE A 161 -6.88 0.52 14.39
CA ILE A 161 -6.10 -0.41 13.56
C ILE A 161 -6.97 -0.79 12.36
N PRO A 162 -6.52 -0.62 11.10
CA PRO A 162 -7.35 -0.98 9.96
C PRO A 162 -7.67 -2.46 10.09
N LEU A 163 -8.97 -2.78 10.09
CA LEU A 163 -9.57 -4.03 10.53
C LEU A 163 -9.16 -5.19 9.59
N LEU A 164 -7.91 -5.64 9.67
CA LEU A 164 -7.51 -6.93 9.13
C LEU A 164 -8.39 -8.00 9.78
N ARG A 165 -8.83 -8.97 8.99
CA ARG A 165 -9.53 -10.14 9.51
C ARG A 165 -8.62 -10.88 10.49
N ALA A 166 -9.20 -11.53 11.51
CA ALA A 166 -8.42 -12.21 12.56
C ALA A 166 -7.34 -13.16 12.00
N GLY A 167 -7.66 -13.95 10.96
CA GLY A 167 -6.71 -14.85 10.33
C GLY A 167 -5.56 -14.14 9.59
N ASP A 168 -5.79 -12.95 9.05
CA ASP A 168 -4.76 -12.17 8.36
C ASP A 168 -3.90 -11.36 9.33
N ARG A 169 -4.44 -11.03 10.51
CA ARG A 169 -3.65 -10.41 11.58
C ARG A 169 -2.50 -11.30 12.01
N ASN A 170 -2.74 -12.59 12.22
CA ASN A 170 -1.68 -13.52 12.63
C ASN A 170 -0.59 -13.61 11.56
N LYS A 171 -0.99 -13.80 10.29
CA LYS A 171 -0.06 -13.82 9.14
C LYS A 171 0.74 -12.53 9.04
N TYR A 172 0.09 -11.38 9.20
CA TYR A 172 0.75 -10.08 9.22
C TYR A 172 1.79 -9.98 10.34
N MET A 173 1.43 -10.38 11.57
CA MET A 173 2.34 -10.30 12.71
C MET A 173 3.55 -11.23 12.53
N GLU A 174 3.32 -12.47 12.09
CA GLU A 174 4.38 -13.43 11.79
C GLU A 174 5.31 -12.92 10.67
N LEU A 175 4.73 -12.45 9.56
CA LEU A 175 5.51 -11.93 8.44
C LEU A 175 6.30 -10.69 8.84
N ARG A 176 5.70 -9.76 9.58
CA ARG A 176 6.36 -8.53 10.06
C ARG A 176 7.54 -8.88 10.98
N ALA A 177 7.35 -9.81 11.91
CA ALA A 177 8.42 -10.28 12.78
C ALA A 177 9.55 -10.95 11.99
N TRP A 178 9.19 -11.82 11.04
CA TRP A 178 10.13 -12.51 10.17
C TRP A 178 10.92 -11.54 9.29
N LEU A 179 10.28 -10.57 8.63
CA LEU A 179 10.93 -9.56 7.80
C LEU A 179 11.91 -8.71 8.61
N ARG A 180 11.53 -8.28 9.83
CA ARG A 180 12.42 -7.53 10.72
C ARG A 180 13.67 -8.32 11.09
N LEU A 181 13.49 -9.58 11.50
CA LEU A 181 14.60 -10.44 11.89
C LEU A 181 15.52 -10.75 10.71
N ASN A 182 14.96 -11.04 9.53
CA ASN A 182 15.76 -11.33 8.34
C ASN A 182 16.47 -10.09 7.81
N ASN A 183 15.82 -8.92 7.80
CA ASN A 183 16.47 -7.66 7.43
C ASN A 183 17.62 -7.33 8.38
N TYR A 184 17.46 -7.58 9.68
CA TYR A 184 18.52 -7.45 10.67
C TYR A 184 19.69 -8.42 10.42
N ASN A 185 19.40 -9.69 10.18
CA ASN A 185 20.44 -10.68 9.89
C ASN A 185 21.17 -10.41 8.57
N LEU A 186 20.45 -9.96 7.55
CA LEU A 186 21.03 -9.55 6.26
C LEU A 186 21.93 -8.33 6.45
N SER A 187 21.52 -7.34 7.25
CA SER A 187 22.37 -6.18 7.50
C SER A 187 23.65 -6.59 8.20
N LEU A 188 23.60 -7.43 9.25
CA LEU A 188 24.80 -7.98 9.91
C LEU A 188 25.73 -8.65 8.91
N LYS A 189 25.21 -9.56 8.07
CA LYS A 189 26.02 -10.26 7.05
C LYS A 189 26.66 -9.31 6.05
N ILE A 190 25.94 -8.29 5.57
CA ILE A 190 26.48 -7.29 4.66
C ILE A 190 27.67 -6.59 5.29
N PHE A 191 27.57 -6.17 6.55
CA PHE A 191 28.67 -5.47 7.25
C PHE A 191 29.83 -6.39 7.65
N ASP A 192 29.56 -7.68 7.88
CA ASP A 192 30.59 -8.69 8.08
C ASP A 192 31.39 -8.98 6.80
N TRP A 193 30.75 -8.85 5.64
CA TRP A 193 31.33 -9.13 4.33
C TRP A 193 32.04 -7.96 3.67
N VAL A 194 31.91 -6.71 4.17
CA VAL A 194 32.63 -5.58 3.56
C VAL A 194 34.12 -5.77 3.82
N PRO A 195 34.96 -6.01 2.78
CA PRO A 195 36.39 -6.15 2.99
C PRO A 195 36.93 -4.84 3.54
N PHE A 196 37.43 -4.88 4.77
CA PHE A 196 38.10 -3.74 5.37
C PHE A 196 39.22 -3.29 4.44
N SER A 197 39.38 -1.98 4.26
CA SER A 197 40.58 -1.45 3.64
C SER A 197 41.81 -2.06 4.30
N THR A 198 42.74 -2.58 3.50
CA THR A 198 44.01 -3.16 3.96
C THR A 198 44.81 -2.19 4.83
N TYR A 199 44.53 -0.88 4.72
CA TYR A 199 45.12 0.20 5.50
C TYR A 199 44.42 0.49 6.84
N CYS A 200 43.35 -0.24 7.19
CA CYS A 200 42.62 -0.04 8.44
C CYS A 200 43.42 -0.60 9.64
N ARG A 201 43.94 0.29 10.49
CA ARG A 201 44.71 -0.06 11.70
C ARG A 201 43.85 -0.45 12.92
N THR A 202 42.54 -0.19 12.87
CA THR A 202 41.62 -0.38 14.01
C THR A 202 40.40 -1.23 13.63
N LYS A 203 40.61 -2.36 12.94
CA LYS A 203 39.54 -3.22 12.41
C LYS A 203 38.47 -3.58 13.45
N LYS A 204 38.87 -4.01 14.65
CA LYS A 204 37.95 -4.36 15.75
C LYS A 204 37.04 -3.18 16.15
N ARG A 205 37.62 -1.98 16.33
CA ARG A 205 36.86 -0.78 16.73
C ARG A 205 35.90 -0.30 15.63
N CYS A 206 36.33 -0.34 14.37
CA CYS A 206 35.47 0.03 13.24
C CYS A 206 34.30 -0.94 13.09
N MET A 207 34.53 -2.24 13.30
CA MET A 207 33.49 -3.26 13.28
C MET A 207 32.47 -3.04 14.40
N THR A 208 32.93 -2.79 15.64
CA THR A 208 32.03 -2.49 16.77
C THR A 208 31.16 -1.26 16.51
N ILE A 209 31.73 -0.18 15.97
CA ILE A 209 30.97 1.04 15.64
C ILE A 209 29.96 0.75 14.51
N LEU A 210 30.37 0.03 13.46
CA LEU A 210 29.47 -0.35 12.37
C LEU A 210 28.30 -1.21 12.85
N HIS A 211 28.54 -2.19 13.72
CA HIS A 211 27.46 -2.97 14.32
C HIS A 211 26.56 -2.14 15.23
N GLN A 212 27.11 -1.25 16.05
CA GLN A 212 26.31 -0.36 16.92
C GLN A 212 25.42 0.57 16.12
N GLU A 213 25.96 1.21 15.07
CA GLU A 213 25.19 2.07 14.17
C GLU A 213 24.15 1.26 13.38
N ASN A 214 24.49 0.06 12.89
CA ASN A 214 23.54 -0.82 12.20
C ASN A 214 22.38 -1.27 13.11
N ILE A 215 22.68 -1.64 14.36
CA ILE A 215 21.66 -1.97 15.37
C ILE A 215 20.74 -0.76 15.58
N ALA A 216 21.28 0.45 15.74
CA ALA A 216 20.50 1.68 15.88
C ALA A 216 19.59 1.96 14.66
N LEU A 217 20.02 1.63 13.44
CA LEU A 217 19.22 1.74 12.22
C LEU A 217 18.09 0.72 12.14
N THR A 218 18.31 -0.49 12.64
CA THR A 218 17.29 -1.56 12.64
C THR A 218 16.24 -1.41 13.74
N LEU A 219 16.57 -0.71 14.83
CA LEU A 219 15.68 -0.47 15.97
C LEU A 219 14.95 0.87 15.92
N THR A 220 15.35 1.81 15.06
CA THR A 220 14.66 3.11 14.91
C THR A 220 13.88 3.17 13.60
N PRO A 221 12.56 3.46 13.64
CA PRO A 221 11.71 3.40 12.45
C PRO A 221 12.04 4.43 11.38
N SER A 222 12.81 5.48 11.66
CA SER A 222 12.90 6.64 10.76
C SER A 222 14.02 6.53 9.72
N SER A 223 13.61 6.29 8.47
CA SER A 223 14.29 6.56 7.20
C SER A 223 15.64 5.85 6.97
N CYS A 224 15.58 4.63 6.42
CA CYS A 224 16.77 3.91 5.94
C CYS A 224 17.61 4.75 4.95
N LEU A 225 16.98 5.54 4.07
CA LEU A 225 17.70 6.28 3.02
C LEU A 225 18.47 7.51 3.53
N SER A 226 17.89 8.31 4.44
CA SER A 226 18.57 9.51 4.96
C SER A 226 19.73 9.16 5.91
N ARG A 227 19.61 8.03 6.61
CA ARG A 227 20.61 7.58 7.58
C ARG A 227 21.69 6.68 6.96
N LEU A 228 21.42 5.99 5.85
CA LEU A 228 22.47 5.40 5.02
C LEU A 228 23.47 6.46 4.52
N ALA A 229 23.00 7.67 4.21
CA ALA A 229 23.88 8.80 3.94
C ALA A 229 24.71 9.21 5.17
N GLY A 230 24.12 9.11 6.38
CA GLY A 230 24.82 9.26 7.66
C GLY A 230 25.89 8.20 7.92
N VAL A 231 25.62 6.93 7.63
CA VAL A 231 26.62 5.83 7.72
C VAL A 231 27.71 6.02 6.67
N PHE A 232 27.36 6.43 5.45
CA PHE A 232 28.35 6.79 4.43
C PHE A 232 29.22 7.96 4.88
N ALA A 233 28.62 8.99 5.49
CA ALA A 233 29.34 10.12 6.08
C ALA A 233 30.21 9.70 7.28
N ALA A 234 29.76 8.76 8.12
CA ALA A 234 30.54 8.20 9.22
C ALA A 234 31.72 7.36 8.72
N LEU A 235 31.52 6.53 7.69
CA LEU A 235 32.57 5.80 6.97
C LEU A 235 33.60 6.76 6.34
N LEU A 236 33.16 7.90 5.79
CA LEU A 236 34.03 8.96 5.29
C LEU A 236 34.80 9.69 6.42
N ARG A 237 34.20 9.88 7.60
CA ARG A 237 34.86 10.44 8.80
C ARG A 237 35.94 9.50 9.36
N VAL A 238 35.67 8.19 9.41
CA VAL A 238 36.67 7.16 9.78
C VAL A 238 37.85 7.17 8.80
N LYS A 239 37.59 7.39 7.50
CA LYS A 239 38.64 7.56 6.47
C LYS A 239 39.48 8.83 6.66
N LYS A 240 38.90 9.93 7.14
CA LYS A 240 39.62 11.19 7.44
C LYS A 240 40.49 11.08 8.70
N ALA A 241 40.00 10.41 9.75
CA ALA A 241 40.77 10.20 10.99
C ALA A 241 42.04 9.34 10.80
N SER A 242 42.08 8.45 9.80
CA SER A 242 43.30 7.68 9.48
C SER A 242 44.36 8.48 8.71
N LYS A 243 43.97 9.61 8.08
CA LYS A 243 44.88 10.50 7.32
C LYS A 243 45.45 11.65 8.17
N SER A 244 44.90 11.96 9.33
CA SER A 244 45.24 13.15 10.14
C SER A 244 46.12 12.85 11.37
N ARG A 245 47.23 12.10 11.22
CA ARG A 245 48.33 12.12 12.22
C ARG A 245 49.61 12.63 11.55
N PRO A 246 50.26 13.68 12.07
CA PRO A 246 51.36 14.36 11.38
C PRO A 246 52.65 13.53 11.44
N ARG A 247 53.45 13.67 10.36
CA ARG A 247 54.87 13.27 10.27
C ARG A 247 55.61 13.73 11.52
N THR A 248 56.06 12.81 12.36
CA THR A 248 57.13 13.09 13.32
C THR A 248 58.41 13.38 12.53
N LYS A 249 58.85 14.65 12.61
CA LYS A 249 60.14 15.12 12.08
C LYS A 249 61.28 14.29 12.69
N LYS A 250 62.17 13.80 11.83
CA LYS A 250 63.54 13.44 12.19
C LYS A 250 64.31 14.71 12.57
N ALA A 251 64.92 14.69 13.75
CA ALA A 251 66.13 15.42 14.16
C ALA A 251 66.62 14.63 15.38
N GLY A 252 67.81 14.05 15.45
CA GLY A 252 69.11 14.42 14.91
C GLY A 252 70.07 14.37 16.09
N LYS A 253 70.89 13.32 16.17
CA LYS A 253 72.18 13.23 16.85
C LYS A 253 72.90 12.00 16.28
#